data_AF-A0A661NK36-F1
#
_entry.id   AF-A0A661NK36-F1
#
_cell.length_a   1.000
_cell.length_b   1.000
_cell.length_c   1.000
_cell.angle_alpha   90.00
_cell.angle_beta   90.00
_cell.angle_gamma   90.00
#
_symmetry.space_group_name_H-M   'P 1'
#
loop_
_entity.id
_entity.type
_entity.pdbx_description
1 polymer ?
#
loop_
_entity_poly.entity_id
_entity_poly.type
_entity_poly.pdbx_seq_one_letter_code
_entity_poly.pdbx_strand_id
1 'polypeptide(L)'
;MRAVREFQAARNRRSTHGMLVLPLLLALLIPVLLHSSACGGSWNGGIIARLAWSEVGGLRVVDVPRDGAAWAGGLRPGDRIILIDGEAVEGRSEREVVQDLRGEVGSEVVLEVMRDGETEFIRVERAPYRSETQP
;
A
#
# COMPACT_ATOMS: atom_id res chain seq x y z
N MET A 1 6.64 -62.03 -15.11
CA MET A 1 7.30 -62.47 -13.86
C MET A 1 8.76 -62.83 -14.18
N ARG A 2 9.71 -62.26 -13.41
CA ARG A 2 11.14 -62.67 -13.21
C ARG A 2 12.05 -62.68 -14.46
N ALA A 3 12.88 -61.66 -14.72
CA ALA A 3 14.17 -61.34 -14.06
C ALA A 3 15.23 -62.43 -14.35
N VAL A 4 16.46 -62.15 -14.79
CA VAL A 4 17.57 -61.55 -14.01
C VAL A 4 18.89 -61.62 -14.86
N ARG A 5 19.75 -60.58 -14.75
CA ARG A 5 21.24 -60.50 -14.95
C ARG A 5 21.81 -60.50 -16.38
N GLU A 6 22.42 -59.40 -16.84
CA GLU A 6 23.77 -58.86 -16.53
C GLU A 6 24.93 -59.75 -17.03
N PHE A 7 25.64 -59.26 -18.05
CA PHE A 7 27.09 -59.48 -18.15
C PHE A 7 27.74 -58.27 -18.85
N GLN A 8 28.52 -57.54 -18.06
CA GLN A 8 29.36 -56.42 -18.47
C GLN A 8 30.50 -56.91 -19.37
N ALA A 9 30.89 -56.15 -20.39
CA ALA A 9 32.28 -56.14 -20.87
C ALA A 9 32.56 -54.93 -21.80
N ALA A 10 33.16 -53.91 -21.19
CA ALA A 10 34.23 -53.09 -21.72
C ALA A 10 34.54 -53.11 -23.24
N ARG A 11 34.43 -51.95 -23.89
CA ARG A 11 35.55 -51.44 -24.70
C ARG A 11 35.53 -49.93 -24.86
N ASN A 12 36.19 -49.28 -23.89
CA ASN A 12 36.78 -47.97 -24.04
C ASN A 12 37.81 -47.97 -25.20
N ARG A 13 37.64 -47.12 -26.22
CA ARG A 13 38.73 -46.46 -26.98
C ARG A 13 38.20 -45.38 -27.95
N ARG A 14 38.36 -44.13 -27.51
CA ARG A 14 38.89 -42.92 -28.19
C ARG A 14 38.57 -42.70 -29.68
N SER A 15 37.98 -41.54 -29.98
CA SER A 15 38.51 -40.63 -31.00
C SER A 15 38.04 -39.19 -30.75
N THR A 16 38.81 -38.49 -29.92
CA THR A 16 38.83 -37.02 -29.87
C THR A 16 39.46 -36.50 -31.15
N HIS A 17 38.80 -35.58 -31.87
CA HIS A 17 39.36 -34.35 -32.46
C HIS A 17 38.31 -33.65 -33.33
N GLY A 18 37.69 -32.61 -32.76
CA GLY A 18 36.83 -31.63 -33.42
C GLY A 18 36.86 -30.37 -32.56
N MET A 19 37.93 -29.60 -32.75
CA MET A 19 38.30 -28.41 -31.99
C MET A 19 37.40 -27.22 -32.38
N LEU A 20 37.26 -26.26 -31.45
CA LEU A 20 36.75 -24.88 -31.60
C LEU A 20 35.23 -24.64 -31.57
N VAL A 21 34.71 -24.24 -30.39
CA VAL A 21 34.18 -22.87 -30.18
C VAL A 21 34.48 -22.44 -28.72
N LEU A 22 35.08 -21.25 -28.60
CA LEU A 22 35.62 -20.51 -27.43
C LEU A 22 34.45 -19.97 -26.52
N PRO A 23 34.68 -19.28 -25.39
CA PRO A 23 34.46 -19.82 -24.05
C PRO A 23 33.71 -18.83 -23.10
N LEU A 24 33.67 -19.18 -21.81
CA LEU A 24 33.86 -18.28 -20.66
C LEU A 24 32.80 -17.20 -20.32
N LEU A 25 32.26 -17.35 -19.10
CA LEU A 25 31.76 -16.32 -18.18
C LEU A 25 30.96 -15.13 -18.75
N LEU A 26 29.65 -15.16 -18.53
CA LEU A 26 28.94 -13.96 -18.06
C LEU A 26 27.95 -14.31 -16.95
N ALA A 27 28.48 -14.82 -15.84
CA ALA A 27 27.85 -14.65 -14.54
C ALA A 27 28.00 -13.18 -14.12
N LEU A 28 27.04 -12.35 -14.52
CA LEU A 28 26.70 -11.07 -13.89
C LEU A 28 25.23 -11.26 -13.47
N LEU A 29 24.95 -11.84 -12.30
CA LEU A 29 24.83 -11.06 -11.06
C LEU A 29 24.24 -9.67 -11.35
N ILE A 30 22.97 -9.62 -11.72
CA ILE A 30 22.12 -8.54 -11.25
C ILE A 30 21.56 -9.05 -9.92
N PRO A 31 22.20 -8.81 -8.76
CA PRO A 31 21.38 -8.67 -7.59
C PRO A 31 20.50 -7.46 -7.93
N VAL A 32 19.20 -7.66 -8.08
CA VAL A 32 18.23 -6.55 -8.04
C VAL A 32 18.20 -6.09 -6.58
N LEU A 33 19.33 -5.50 -6.18
CA LEU A 33 19.59 -4.68 -5.01
C LEU A 33 19.03 -3.31 -5.35
N LEU A 34 17.72 -3.20 -5.50
CA LEU A 34 17.01 -1.92 -5.41
C LEU A 34 15.51 -2.15 -5.19
N HIS A 35 15.13 -2.43 -3.96
CA HIS A 35 14.03 -1.68 -3.32
C HIS A 35 14.54 -1.21 -1.97
N SER A 36 15.65 -0.48 -2.01
CA SER A 36 16.05 0.39 -0.92
C SER A 36 15.08 1.56 -0.89
N SER A 37 13.99 1.40 -0.15
CA SER A 37 13.31 2.50 0.54
C SER A 37 12.78 1.94 1.85
N ALA A 38 13.69 1.53 2.74
CA ALA A 38 13.40 1.67 4.15
C ALA A 38 13.27 3.17 4.41
N CYS A 39 12.07 3.71 4.19
CA CYS A 39 11.67 5.03 4.68
C CYS A 39 11.61 4.92 6.21
N GLY A 40 12.79 4.98 6.85
CA GLY A 40 12.95 5.02 8.30
C GLY A 40 12.60 6.38 8.88
N GLY A 41 11.40 6.88 8.56
CA GLY A 41 10.79 8.04 9.19
C GLY A 41 9.34 7.69 9.49
N SER A 42 8.89 7.90 10.73
CA SER A 42 7.48 7.79 11.10
C SER A 42 6.73 8.99 10.51
N TRP A 43 6.52 8.99 9.20
CA TRP A 43 5.76 10.02 8.50
C TRP A 43 4.28 9.73 8.71
N ASN A 44 3.78 10.03 9.91
CA ASN A 44 2.35 9.97 10.17
C ASN A 44 1.70 11.20 9.53
N GLY A 45 0.91 10.96 8.49
CA GLY A 45 0.05 11.94 7.86
C GLY A 45 -1.41 11.75 8.25
N GLY A 46 -2.28 12.35 7.46
CA GLY A 46 -3.71 12.15 7.55
C GLY A 46 -4.45 12.84 6.41
N ILE A 47 -5.77 12.84 6.50
CA ILE A 47 -6.63 13.42 5.48
C ILE A 47 -6.73 14.95 5.56
N ILE A 48 -6.26 15.60 6.64
CA ILE A 48 -6.31 17.07 6.81
C ILE A 48 -7.74 17.61 6.67
N ALA A 49 -8.61 17.24 7.60
CA ALA A 49 -9.99 17.74 7.69
C ALA A 49 -10.37 17.96 9.16
N ARG A 50 -11.31 18.87 9.41
CA ARG A 50 -11.92 19.01 10.74
C ARG A 50 -13.20 18.21 10.78
N LEU A 51 -13.29 17.36 11.79
CA LEU A 51 -14.41 16.45 12.00
C LEU A 51 -15.15 16.85 13.28
N ALA A 52 -16.45 16.59 13.31
CA ALA A 52 -17.27 16.69 14.50
C ALA A 52 -18.02 15.37 14.71
N TRP A 53 -18.19 15.00 15.98
CA TRP A 53 -18.91 13.82 16.39
C TRP A 53 -20.23 14.21 17.07
N SER A 54 -21.32 13.51 16.76
CA SER A 54 -22.53 13.59 17.57
C SER A 54 -23.25 12.24 17.64
N GLU A 55 -23.93 11.99 18.76
CA GLU A 55 -24.63 10.72 19.00
C GLU A 55 -25.72 10.43 17.95
N VAL A 56 -26.42 11.46 17.48
CA VAL A 56 -27.50 11.33 16.48
C VAL A 56 -26.97 11.47 15.05
N GLY A 57 -25.90 12.25 14.87
CA GLY A 57 -25.42 12.68 13.56
C GLY A 57 -24.20 11.93 13.04
N GLY A 58 -23.57 11.08 13.87
CA GLY A 58 -22.35 10.36 13.53
C GLY A 58 -21.16 11.27 13.27
N LEU A 59 -20.17 10.75 12.54
CA LEU A 59 -18.97 11.48 12.13
C LEU A 59 -19.27 12.39 10.94
N ARG A 60 -19.09 13.70 11.13
CA ARG A 60 -19.34 14.72 10.10
C ARG A 60 -18.10 15.54 9.81
N VAL A 61 -17.95 15.88 8.54
CA VAL A 61 -16.95 16.83 8.07
C VAL A 61 -17.49 18.24 8.27
N VAL A 62 -16.82 19.03 9.10
CA VAL A 62 -17.24 20.41 9.39
C VAL A 62 -16.40 21.45 8.66
N ASP A 63 -15.17 21.10 8.28
CA ASP A 63 -14.31 21.97 7.48
C ASP A 63 -13.23 21.17 6.76
N VAL A 64 -12.86 21.65 5.58
CA VAL A 64 -11.84 21.04 4.73
C VAL A 64 -10.97 22.15 4.15
N PRO A 65 -9.72 22.32 4.62
CA PRO A 65 -8.78 23.28 4.04
C PRO A 65 -8.63 23.06 2.54
N ARG A 66 -8.72 24.14 1.74
CA ARG A 66 -8.69 24.07 0.26
C ARG A 66 -7.37 23.54 -0.32
N ASP A 67 -6.30 23.59 0.46
CA ASP A 67 -4.98 23.08 0.15
C ASP A 67 -4.67 21.74 0.85
N GLY A 68 -5.66 21.14 1.53
CA GLY A 68 -5.53 19.89 2.26
C GLY A 68 -5.83 18.63 1.43
N ALA A 69 -5.34 17.49 1.89
CA ALA A 69 -5.53 16.18 1.26
C ALA A 69 -7.01 15.83 1.02
N ALA A 70 -7.86 16.01 2.02
CA ALA A 70 -9.28 15.74 1.94
C ALA A 70 -9.98 16.59 0.85
N TRP A 71 -9.57 17.85 0.69
CA TRP A 71 -10.12 18.71 -0.37
C TRP A 71 -9.76 18.17 -1.75
N ALA A 72 -8.48 17.81 -1.93
CA ALA A 72 -7.96 17.23 -3.17
C ALA A 72 -8.65 15.91 -3.52
N GLY A 73 -8.95 15.07 -2.52
CA GLY A 73 -9.69 13.83 -2.70
C GLY A 73 -11.17 14.02 -3.04
N GLY A 74 -11.74 15.20 -2.82
CA GLY A 74 -13.14 15.51 -3.12
C GLY A 74 -14.07 15.57 -1.90
N LEU A 75 -13.53 15.44 -0.69
CA LEU A 75 -14.30 15.61 0.56
C LEU A 75 -14.73 17.08 0.72
N ARG A 76 -15.93 17.30 1.24
CA ARG A 76 -16.52 18.63 1.42
C ARG A 76 -17.14 18.77 2.81
N PRO A 77 -17.23 20.01 3.33
CA PRO A 77 -18.03 20.28 4.53
C PRO A 77 -19.48 19.83 4.33
N GLY A 78 -20.06 19.19 5.34
CA GLY A 78 -21.41 18.63 5.29
C GLY A 78 -21.43 17.11 5.07
N ASP A 79 -20.38 16.54 4.49
CA ASP A 79 -20.25 15.09 4.29
C ASP A 79 -20.37 14.35 5.63
N ARG A 80 -21.12 13.26 5.64
CA ARG A 80 -21.11 12.30 6.75
C ARG A 80 -20.31 11.08 6.34
N ILE A 81 -19.24 10.79 7.05
CA ILE A 81 -18.41 9.60 6.80
C ILE A 81 -19.10 8.41 7.45
N ILE A 82 -19.45 7.41 6.65
CA ILE A 82 -20.18 6.22 7.10
C ILE A 82 -19.29 4.97 7.11
N LEU A 83 -18.34 4.85 6.17
CA LEU A 83 -17.30 3.81 6.20
C LEU A 83 -15.89 4.40 5.95
N ILE A 84 -14.90 3.74 6.54
CA ILE A 84 -13.47 3.99 6.34
C ILE A 84 -12.83 2.65 5.95
N ASP A 85 -12.23 2.59 4.77
CA ASP A 85 -11.66 1.37 4.19
C ASP A 85 -12.61 0.16 4.21
N GLY A 86 -13.92 0.43 4.06
CA GLY A 86 -14.98 -0.59 4.08
C GLY A 86 -15.46 -1.01 5.46
N GLU A 87 -14.92 -0.41 6.53
CA GLU A 87 -15.38 -0.64 7.91
C GLU A 87 -16.31 0.48 8.37
N ALA A 88 -17.45 0.10 8.98
CA ALA A 88 -18.44 1.05 9.44
C ALA A 88 -17.88 1.95 10.56
N VAL A 89 -18.20 3.25 10.52
CA VAL A 89 -17.83 4.22 11.56
C VAL A 89 -18.73 4.07 12.80
N GLU A 90 -19.97 3.63 12.61
CA GLU A 90 -20.94 3.45 13.70
C GLU A 90 -20.44 2.42 14.73
N GLY A 91 -20.63 2.73 16.01
CA GLY A 91 -20.19 1.87 17.12
C GLY A 91 -18.70 1.92 17.42
N ARG A 92 -17.90 2.64 16.64
CA ARG A 92 -16.47 2.88 16.92
C ARG A 92 -16.27 4.13 17.78
N SER A 93 -15.19 4.14 18.55
CA SER A 93 -14.76 5.32 19.29
C SER A 93 -14.12 6.36 18.37
N GLU A 94 -14.20 7.64 18.77
CA GLU A 94 -13.52 8.74 18.06
C GLU A 94 -12.02 8.44 17.87
N ARG A 95 -11.39 7.80 18.86
CA ARG A 95 -9.96 7.50 18.85
C ARG A 95 -9.59 6.48 17.79
N GLU A 96 -10.40 5.43 17.61
CA GLU A 96 -10.20 4.42 16.57
C GLU A 96 -10.34 5.06 15.19
N VAL A 97 -11.41 5.83 14.97
CA VAL A 97 -11.64 6.48 13.68
C VAL A 97 -10.53 7.46 13.33
N VAL A 98 -10.09 8.29 14.28
CA VAL A 98 -8.95 9.19 14.06
C VAL A 98 -7.68 8.40 13.72
N GLN A 99 -7.50 7.21 14.28
CA GLN A 99 -6.38 6.33 13.97
C GLN A 99 -6.45 5.78 12.55
N ASP A 100 -7.63 5.41 12.07
CA ASP A 100 -7.82 4.89 10.70
C ASP A 100 -7.65 5.99 9.63
N LEU A 101 -8.05 7.22 9.94
CA LEU A 101 -7.86 8.37 9.06
C LEU A 101 -6.40 8.84 9.02
N ARG A 102 -5.60 8.46 10.02
CA ARG A 102 -4.15 8.61 10.04
C ARG A 102 -3.49 7.45 9.30
N GLY A 103 -2.25 7.65 8.90
CA GLY A 103 -1.48 6.63 8.21
C GLY A 103 -0.22 7.22 7.62
N GLU A 104 0.52 6.39 6.89
CA GLU A 104 1.74 6.81 6.23
C GLU A 104 1.45 7.91 5.20
N VAL A 105 2.31 8.92 5.11
CA VAL A 105 2.23 9.93 4.06
C VAL A 105 2.31 9.27 2.68
N GLY A 106 1.42 9.66 1.77
CA GLY A 106 1.29 9.06 0.43
C GLY A 106 0.49 7.77 0.40
N SER A 107 0.11 7.20 1.56
CA SER A 107 -0.87 6.10 1.60
C SER A 107 -2.27 6.62 1.35
N GLU A 108 -3.16 5.76 0.89
CA GLU A 108 -4.54 6.12 0.58
C GLU A 108 -5.51 5.59 1.65
N VAL A 109 -6.61 6.31 1.84
CA VAL A 109 -7.80 5.86 2.56
C VAL A 109 -9.01 6.01 1.67
N VAL A 110 -9.90 5.03 1.70
CA VAL A 110 -11.18 5.06 1.00
C VAL A 110 -12.27 5.40 1.99
N LEU A 111 -12.94 6.52 1.76
CA LEU A 111 -14.06 6.97 2.55
C LEU A 111 -15.35 6.71 1.77
N GLU A 112 -16.34 6.15 2.45
CA GLU A 112 -17.71 6.18 1.96
C GLU A 112 -18.45 7.28 2.70
N VAL A 113 -19.00 8.24 1.97
CA VAL A 113 -19.69 9.40 2.53
C VAL A 113 -21.12 9.48 2.06
N MET A 114 -21.98 10.01 2.92
CA MET A 114 -23.34 10.41 2.58
C MET A 114 -23.35 11.93 2.33
N ARG A 115 -23.71 12.33 1.10
CA ARG A 115 -23.86 13.73 0.67
C ARG A 115 -25.20 13.87 -0.04
N ASP A 116 -26.01 14.84 0.40
CA ASP A 116 -27.32 15.13 -0.19
C ASP A 116 -28.28 13.92 -0.32
N GLY A 117 -28.09 12.91 0.56
CA GLY A 117 -28.90 11.69 0.57
C GLY A 117 -28.38 10.56 -0.34
N GLU A 118 -27.27 10.79 -1.04
CA GLU A 118 -26.58 9.81 -1.87
C GLU A 118 -25.24 9.40 -1.26
N THR A 119 -24.80 8.20 -1.59
CA THR A 119 -23.51 7.67 -1.17
C THR A 119 -22.44 7.92 -2.24
N GLU A 120 -21.29 8.45 -1.84
CA GLU A 120 -20.12 8.65 -2.69
C GLU A 120 -18.87 7.96 -2.10
N PHE A 121 -18.03 7.39 -2.96
CA PHE A 121 -16.71 6.90 -2.60
C PHE A 121 -15.65 7.97 -2.88
N ILE A 122 -14.88 8.31 -1.85
CA ILE A 122 -13.85 9.34 -1.90
C ILE A 122 -12.52 8.70 -1.51
N ARG A 123 -11.56 8.71 -2.44
CA ARG A 123 -10.20 8.26 -2.19
C ARG A 123 -9.35 9.47 -1.80
N VAL A 124 -8.71 9.39 -0.64
CA VAL A 124 -7.85 10.46 -0.13
C VAL A 124 -6.44 9.94 0.05
N GLU A 125 -5.48 10.56 -0.63
CA GLU A 125 -4.05 10.36 -0.37
C GLU A 125 -3.66 11.16 0.88
N ARG A 126 -3.10 10.50 1.89
CA ARG A 126 -2.74 11.12 3.17
C ARG A 126 -1.54 12.06 2.98
N ALA A 127 -1.70 13.30 3.41
CA ALA A 127 -0.65 14.32 3.37
C ALA A 127 0.08 14.42 4.72
N PRO A 128 1.35 14.89 4.75
CA PRO A 128 2.02 15.18 6.00
C PRO A 128 1.27 16.26 6.77
N TYR A 129 1.22 16.14 8.09
CA TYR A 129 0.82 17.29 8.91
C TYR A 129 1.83 18.41 8.68
N ARG A 130 1.35 19.56 8.22
CA ARG A 130 2.19 20.74 8.13
C ARG A 130 2.59 21.09 9.57
N SER A 131 3.87 20.95 9.88
CA SER A 131 4.45 21.50 11.11
C SER A 131 4.52 23.02 10.95
N GLU A 132 3.37 23.69 10.93
CA GLU A 132 3.37 25.12 11.18
C GLU A 132 3.84 25.31 12.62
N THR A 133 5.08 25.79 12.73
CA THR A 133 5.68 26.42 13.89
C THR A 133 4.59 27.02 14.77
N GLN A 134 4.38 26.37 15.91
CA GLN A 134 3.67 26.99 17.02
C GLN A 134 4.46 28.26 17.37
N PRO A 135 3.90 29.48 17.19
CA PRO A 135 4.53 30.67 17.74
C PRO A 135 4.61 30.58 19.26
#